data_AF-A0A227IPZ0-F1
#
_entry.id   AF-A0A227IPZ0-F1
#
_cell.length_a   1.000
_cell.length_b   1.000
_cell.length_c   1.000
_cell.angle_alpha   90.00
_cell.angle_beta   90.00
_cell.angle_gamma   90.00
#
_symmetry.space_group_name_H-M   'P 1'
#
loop_
_entity.id
_entity.type
_entity.pdbx_description
1 polymer ?
#
loop_
_entity_poly.entity_id
_entity_poly.type
_entity_poly.pdbx_seq_one_letter_code
_entity_poly.pdbx_strand_id
1 'polypeptide(L)' 'MLKQFADLIDQHQEELALLETLDTGKPISHSFSTDIPGAANSLRWYAEAIDKVYGEVAPTEKDVHAFVSHQPIGVVAA' A
#
# COMPACT_ATOMS: atom_id res chain seq x y z
N MET A 1 -10.91 -3.72 -1.64
CA MET A 1 -10.18 -4.42 -0.56
C MET A 1 -9.23 -3.48 0.18
N LEU A 2 -8.14 -2.97 -0.42
CA LEU A 2 -7.18 -2.12 0.33
C LEU A 2 -7.76 -0.80 0.88
N LYS A 3 -8.63 -0.10 0.13
CA LYS A 3 -9.32 1.11 0.64
C LYS A 3 -10.14 0.81 1.90
N GLN A 4 -10.96 -0.23 1.84
CA GLN A 4 -11.77 -0.69 2.97
C GLN A 4 -10.91 -1.14 4.16
N PHE A 5 -9.73 -1.72 3.90
CA PHE A 5 -8.81 -2.08 4.98
C PHE A 5 -8.24 -0.83 5.67
N ALA A 6 -7.84 0.19 4.90
CA ALA A 6 -7.43 1.48 5.47
C ALA A 6 -8.56 2.10 6.32
N ASP A 7 -9.81 2.04 5.86
CA ASP A 7 -10.96 2.56 6.60
C ASP A 7 -11.20 1.80 7.91
N LEU A 8 -10.91 0.48 7.96
CA LEU A 8 -10.97 -0.30 9.19
C LEU A 8 -9.83 0.05 10.15
N ILE A 9 -8.62 0.32 9.65
CA ILE A 9 -7.52 0.81 10.49
C ILE A 9 -7.90 2.14 11.14
N ASP A 10 -8.47 3.07 10.37
CA ASP A 10 -8.92 4.36 10.89
C ASP A 10 -10.03 4.18 11.95
N GLN A 11 -10.96 3.24 11.75
CA GLN A 11 -12.00 2.90 12.75
C GLN A 11 -11.46 2.34 14.06
N HIS A 12 -10.33 1.63 14.01
CA HIS A 12 -9.69 1.00 15.18
C HIS A 12 -8.43 1.74 15.65
N GLN A 13 -8.26 3.02 15.29
CA GLN A 13 -7.02 3.77 15.51
C GLN A 13 -6.56 3.79 16.97
N GLU A 14 -7.47 4.03 17.91
CA GLU A 14 -7.14 4.10 19.35
C GLU A 14 -6.62 2.76 19.88
N GLU A 15 -7.29 1.66 19.51
CA GLU A 15 -6.92 0.30 19.91
C GLU A 15 -5.56 -0.09 19.34
N LEU A 16 -5.36 0.14 18.03
CA LEU A 16 -4.10 -0.17 17.34
C LEU A 16 -2.93 0.67 17.88
N ALA A 17 -3.16 1.95 18.17
CA ALA A 17 -2.13 2.82 18.75
C ALA A 17 -1.73 2.37 20.16
N LEU A 18 -2.69 1.94 20.98
CA LEU A 18 -2.42 1.38 22.30
C LEU A 18 -1.59 0.09 22.19
N LEU A 19 -1.98 -0.84 21.32
CA LEU A 19 -1.27 -2.10 21.10
C LEU A 19 0.19 -1.84 20.65
N GLU A 20 0.40 -0.98 19.66
CA GLU A 20 1.72 -0.61 19.16
C GLU A 20 2.60 -0.02 20.28
N THR A 21 2.05 0.86 21.11
CA THR A 21 2.77 1.43 22.25
C THR A 21 3.10 0.40 23.32
N LEU A 22 2.20 -0.53 23.62
CA LEU A 22 2.45 -1.58 24.62
C LEU A 22 3.53 -2.56 24.15
N ASP A 23 3.57 -2.87 22.86
CA ASP A 23 4.54 -3.80 22.29
C ASP A 23 5.93 -3.17 22.14
N THR A 24 5.98 -1.91 21.68
CA THR A 24 7.26 -1.26 21.33
C THR A 24 7.82 -0.30 22.38
N GLY A 25 6.99 0.14 23.34
CA GLY A 25 7.34 1.11 24.38
C GLY A 25 7.42 2.57 23.91
N LYS A 26 7.03 2.88 22.67
CA LYS A 26 7.02 4.26 22.15
C LYS A 26 5.89 5.10 22.79
N PRO A 27 6.05 6.44 22.93
CA PRO A 27 4.98 7.30 23.43
C PRO A 27 3.68 7.14 22.64
N ILE A 28 2.55 7.04 23.33
CA ILE A 28 1.22 6.85 22.70
C ILE A 28 0.89 7.94 21.67
N SER A 29 1.39 9.15 21.88
CA SER A 29 1.22 10.25 20.94
C SER A 29 1.82 9.91 19.56
N HIS A 30 2.96 9.23 19.50
CA HIS A 30 3.61 8.88 18.24
C HIS A 30 2.81 7.80 17.49
N SER A 31 2.41 6.73 18.19
CA SER A 31 1.58 5.67 17.60
C SER A 31 0.27 6.24 17.06
N PHE A 32 -0.39 7.07 17.87
CA PHE A 32 -1.70 7.63 17.54
C PHE A 32 -1.65 8.67 16.42
N SER A 33 -0.69 9.61 16.44
CA SER A 33 -0.66 10.71 15.48
C SER A 33 0.05 10.39 14.17
N THR A 34 0.93 9.38 14.16
CA THR A 34 1.86 9.16 13.06
C THR A 34 1.77 7.75 12.52
N ASP A 35 1.99 6.73 13.36
CA ASP A 35 2.19 5.37 12.88
C ASP A 35 0.91 4.77 12.30
N ILE A 36 -0.18 4.80 13.08
CA ILE A 36 -1.47 4.25 12.63
C ILE A 36 -2.04 5.03 11.42
N PRO A 37 -2.10 6.38 11.45
CA PRO A 37 -2.52 7.14 10.26
C PRO A 37 -1.60 6.95 9.05
N GLY A 38 -0.30 6.80 9.28
CA GLY A 38 0.70 6.54 8.24
C GLY A 38 0.50 5.20 7.56
N ALA A 39 0.20 4.14 8.34
CA ALA A 39 -0.13 2.82 7.81
C ALA A 39 -1.41 2.84 6.97
N ALA A 40 -2.49 3.45 7.49
CA ALA A 40 -3.76 3.60 6.76
C ALA A 40 -3.58 4.39 5.46
N ASN A 41 -2.83 5.50 5.50
CA ASN A 41 -2.53 6.31 4.31
C ASN A 41 -1.71 5.53 3.28
N SER A 42 -0.73 4.74 3.72
CA SER A 42 0.08 3.91 2.82
C SER A 42 -0.79 2.90 2.06
N LEU A 43 -1.69 2.20 2.77
CA LEU A 43 -2.65 1.30 2.14
C LEU A 43 -3.57 2.02 1.16
N ARG A 44 -4.08 3.20 1.53
CA ARG A 44 -4.95 4.01 0.68
C ARG A 44 -4.23 4.46 -0.60
N TRP A 45 -2.95 4.85 -0.49
CA TRP A 45 -2.11 5.19 -1.64
C TRP A 45 -1.95 4.00 -2.60
N TYR A 46 -1.55 2.83 -2.08
CA TYR A 46 -1.40 1.62 -2.91
C TYR A 46 -2.72 1.15 -3.52
N ALA A 47 -3.84 1.36 -2.82
CA ALA A 47 -5.16 1.06 -3.33
C ALA A 47 -5.54 1.89 -4.56
N GLU A 48 -5.07 3.14 -4.64
CA GLU A 48 -5.23 3.99 -5.82
C GLU A 48 -4.20 3.69 -6.91
N ALA A 49 -3.05 3.09 -6.59
CA ALA A 49 -2.01 2.82 -7.58
C ALA A 49 -2.31 1.62 -8.49
N ILE A 50 -3.24 0.73 -8.10
CA ILE A 50 -3.44 -0.58 -8.74
C ILE A 50 -3.81 -0.53 -10.23
N ASP A 51 -4.51 0.52 -10.67
CA ASP A 51 -4.93 0.75 -12.06
C ASP A 51 -3.97 1.68 -12.83
N LYS A 52 -2.86 2.09 -12.21
CA LYS A 52 -1.88 3.04 -12.75
C LYS A 52 -0.53 2.42 -13.03
N VAL A 53 -0.43 1.09 -12.95
CA VAL A 53 0.77 0.34 -13.37
C VAL A 53 0.65 0.04 -14.87
N TYR A 54 1.07 1.00 -15.69
CA TYR A 54 0.99 0.89 -17.14
C TYR A 54 2.12 0.05 -17.73
N GLY A 55 1.82 -0.67 -18.81
CA GLY A 55 2.83 -1.23 -19.69
C GLY A 55 3.34 -0.22 -20.71
N GLU A 56 4.19 -0.67 -21.62
CA GLU A 56 4.80 0.15 -22.67
C GLU A 56 4.60 -0.48 -24.04
N VAL A 57 4.54 0.35 -25.08
CA VAL A 57 4.59 -0.08 -26.48
C VAL A 57 5.97 0.29 -27.02
N ALA A 58 6.75 -0.70 -27.44
CA ALA A 58 8.10 -0.47 -27.89
C ALA A 58 8.12 0.03 -29.35
N PRO A 59 9.04 0.94 -29.72
CA PRO A 59 9.23 1.33 -31.10
C PRO A 59 9.89 0.19 -31.87
N THR A 60 9.15 -0.42 -32.80
CA THR A 60 9.59 -1.57 -33.58
C THR A 60 9.43 -1.34 -35.09
N GLU A 61 10.04 -2.22 -35.89
CA GLU A 61 9.85 -2.22 -37.35
C GLU A 61 8.38 -2.43 -37.73
N LYS A 62 8.01 -2.04 -38.96
CA LYS A 62 6.61 -1.96 -39.43
C LYS A 62 5.79 -3.25 -39.21
N ASP A 63 6.44 -4.40 -39.35
CA ASP A 63 5.78 -5.71 -39.30
C ASP A 63 5.97 -6.42 -37.95
N VAL A 64 6.43 -5.69 -36.93
CA VAL A 64 6.61 -6.18 -35.56
C VAL A 64 5.80 -5.31 -34.62
N HIS A 65 4.97 -5.93 -33.78
CA HIS A 65 4.27 -5.24 -32.69
C HIS A 65 4.77 -5.80 -31.36
N ALA A 66 5.37 -4.95 -30.53
CA ALA A 66 5.93 -5.34 -29.24
C ALA A 66 5.36 -4.50 -28.10
N PHE A 67 5.10 -5.16 -26.98
CA PHE A 67 4.59 -4.56 -25.76
C PHE A 67 5.33 -5.11 -24.55
N VAL A 68 5.52 -4.26 -23.54
CA VAL A 68 6.06 -4.61 -22.23
C VAL A 68 4.91 -4.60 -21.24
N SER A 69 4.78 -5.67 -20.45
CA SER A 69 3.76 -5.77 -19.41
C SER A 69 4.42 -6.00 -18.05
N HIS A 70 3.91 -5.33 -17.02
CA HIS A 70 4.35 -5.49 -15.65
C HIS A 70 3.49 -6.55 -14.97
N GLN A 71 3.98 -7.78 -14.94
CA GLN A 71 3.29 -8.89 -14.29
C GLN A 71 3.70 -8.98 -12.81
N PRO A 72 2.77 -9.35 -11.91
CA PRO A 72 3.15 -9.68 -10.54
C PRO A 72 4.09 -10.87 -10.55
N ILE A 73 5.18 -10.78 -9.77
CA ILE A 73 6.22 -11.82 -9.71
C ILE A 73 5.69 -13.15 -9.14
N GLY A 74 4.53 -13.13 -8.48
CA GLY A 74 3.92 -14.29 -7.83
C GLY A 74 4.07 -14.22 -6.32
N VAL A 75 4.59 -15.28 -5.71
CA VAL A 75 4.73 -15.40 -4.25
C VAL A 75 5.88 -14.52 -3.75
N VAL A 76 5.60 -13.70 -2.73
CA VAL A 76 6.57 -12.81 -2.06
C VAL A 76 6.54 -13.10 -0.55
N ALA A 77 7.71 -13.21 0.08
CA ALA A 77 7.84 -13.22 1.54
C ALA A 77 8.06 -11.78 2.03
N ALA A 78 7.27 -11.35 3.03
CA ALA A 78 7.29 -10.02 3.61
C ALA A 78 7.03 -10.11 5.13
#